data_AF-E3MEM3-F1
#
_entry.id   AF-E3MEM3-F1
#
_cell.length_a   1.000
_cell.length_b   1.000
_cell.length_c   1.000
_cell.angle_alpha   90.00
_cell.angle_beta   90.00
_cell.angle_gamma   90.00
#
_symmetry.space_group_name_H-M   'P 1'
#
loop_
_entity.id
_entity.type
_entity.pdbx_description
1 polymer ?
#
loop_
_entity_poly.entity_id
_entity_poly.type
_entity_poly.pdbx_seq_one_letter_code
_entity_poly.pdbx_strand_id
1 'polypeptide(L)'
;MKVLITAGILLVCAYCVTSTALPRLKRKEEDFEMTEDARKIVTDNANNFRRNLAKAVEISNMHELEYDSDMESQVKDFGCEGGDKLKKLEEEFERLQKAGDVDGVIKKLEGVIDDTPISCWDPERTTIACKRKLCDGKDAGNCICGPSGSKVNVKTGKAGSDCDDDEEEDEGLCSKKGASSNLFFFGTIVNMVLFYLIASFF
;
A
#
# COMPACT_ATOMS: atom_id res chain seq x y z
N MET A 1 33.63 48.96 -43.82
CA MET A 1 33.31 47.52 -43.63
C MET A 1 33.72 46.94 -42.26
N LYS A 2 34.14 47.74 -41.27
CA LYS A 2 34.45 47.25 -39.90
C LYS A 2 33.36 47.57 -38.86
N VAL A 3 32.53 48.60 -39.11
CA VAL A 3 31.51 49.08 -38.16
C VAL A 3 30.21 48.25 -38.21
N LEU A 4 29.92 47.61 -39.34
CA LEU A 4 28.71 46.79 -39.52
C LEU A 4 28.81 45.41 -38.86
N ILE A 5 30.02 44.89 -38.63
CA ILE A 5 30.23 43.57 -38.00
C ILE A 5 30.07 43.67 -36.48
N THR A 6 30.49 44.80 -35.87
CA THR A 6 30.35 45.06 -34.44
C THR A 6 28.89 45.26 -33.99
N ALA A 7 28.04 45.83 -34.85
CA ALA A 7 26.61 46.01 -34.53
C ALA A 7 25.82 44.68 -34.58
N GLY A 8 26.21 43.76 -35.47
CA GLY A 8 25.57 42.44 -35.57
C GLY A 8 25.87 41.52 -34.38
N ILE A 9 27.08 41.59 -33.81
CA ILE A 9 27.48 40.76 -32.67
C ILE A 9 26.78 41.22 -31.38
N LEU A 10 26.60 42.52 -31.17
CA LEU A 10 25.89 43.06 -30.00
C LEU A 10 24.39 42.72 -30.00
N LEU A 11 23.77 42.58 -31.18
CA LEU A 11 22.36 42.20 -31.30
C LEU A 11 22.12 40.73 -30.95
N VAL A 12 23.08 39.83 -31.21
CA VAL A 12 23.01 38.42 -30.81
C VAL A 12 23.17 38.25 -29.30
N CYS A 13 24.00 39.07 -28.65
CA CYS A 13 24.15 39.03 -27.20
C CYS A 13 22.88 39.45 -26.45
N ALA A 14 22.06 40.34 -26.99
CA ALA A 14 20.81 40.76 -26.36
C ALA A 14 19.72 39.67 -26.36
N TYR A 15 19.72 38.75 -27.34
CA TYR A 15 18.79 37.62 -27.39
C TYR A 15 19.20 36.44 -26.49
N CYS A 16 20.44 36.42 -25.99
CA CYS A 16 20.89 35.38 -25.06
C CYS A 16 20.72 35.75 -23.58
N VAL A 17 20.32 36.99 -23.25
CA VAL A 17 20.11 37.42 -21.85
C VAL A 17 18.65 37.46 -21.41
N THR A 18 17.70 36.99 -22.23
CA THR A 18 16.46 36.46 -21.66
C THR A 18 16.79 35.09 -21.06
N SER A 19 17.57 35.13 -19.98
CA SER A 19 17.52 34.12 -18.95
C SER A 19 16.06 34.06 -18.56
N THR A 20 15.34 33.13 -19.17
CA THR A 20 14.11 32.64 -18.58
C THR A 20 14.55 32.11 -17.24
N ALA A 21 14.40 32.94 -16.21
CA ALA A 21 14.02 32.42 -14.92
C ALA A 21 12.80 31.56 -15.26
N LEU A 22 13.02 30.26 -15.46
CA LEU A 22 11.96 29.29 -15.38
C LEU A 22 11.31 29.64 -14.05
N PRO A 23 10.07 30.18 -14.02
CA PRO A 23 9.37 30.14 -12.77
C PRO A 23 9.43 28.66 -12.40
N ARG A 24 10.05 28.34 -11.26
CA ARG A 24 9.80 27.05 -10.63
C ARG A 24 8.29 27.05 -10.47
N LEU A 25 7.59 26.48 -11.45
CA LEU A 25 6.20 26.13 -11.34
C LEU A 25 6.21 25.25 -10.11
N LYS A 26 5.80 25.82 -8.98
CA LYS A 26 5.46 25.07 -7.79
C LYS A 26 4.53 23.99 -8.32
N ARG A 27 5.02 22.75 -8.40
CA ARG A 27 4.27 21.65 -8.98
C ARG A 27 3.03 21.53 -8.11
N LYS A 28 1.87 21.83 -8.70
CA LYS A 28 0.63 21.97 -7.95
C LYS A 28 0.37 20.64 -7.23
N GLU A 29 0.04 20.74 -5.96
CA GLU A 29 -0.59 19.68 -5.21
C GLU A 29 -1.87 19.27 -5.94
N GLU A 30 -2.00 17.99 -6.26
CA GLU A 30 -3.17 17.43 -6.91
C GLU A 30 -3.61 16.22 -6.09
N ASP A 31 -4.87 16.26 -5.64
CA ASP A 31 -5.50 15.16 -4.95
C ASP A 31 -5.72 14.05 -5.98
N PHE A 32 -5.22 12.85 -5.69
CA PHE A 32 -5.32 11.72 -6.61
C PHE A 32 -6.47 10.83 -6.17
N GLU A 33 -7.54 10.76 -6.98
CA GLU A 33 -8.57 9.73 -6.82
C GLU A 33 -7.92 8.36 -7.01
N MET A 34 -8.18 7.45 -6.07
CA MET A 34 -7.49 6.17 -6.09
C MET A 34 -8.14 5.24 -7.12
N THR A 35 -7.38 4.88 -8.15
CA THR A 35 -7.80 3.88 -9.13
C THR A 35 -7.83 2.48 -8.51
N GLU A 36 -8.60 1.57 -9.08
CA GLU A 36 -8.62 0.16 -8.66
C GLU A 36 -7.21 -0.47 -8.64
N ASP A 37 -6.38 -0.17 -9.64
CA ASP A 37 -4.99 -0.64 -9.68
C ASP A 37 -4.17 -0.07 -8.50
N ALA A 38 -4.34 1.22 -8.18
CA ALA A 38 -3.65 1.83 -7.06
C ALA A 38 -4.11 1.27 -5.71
N ARG A 39 -5.41 1.02 -5.56
CA ARG A 39 -6.01 0.34 -4.40
C ARG A 39 -5.38 -1.03 -4.22
N LYS A 40 -5.35 -1.84 -5.28
CA LYS A 40 -4.74 -3.18 -5.26
C LYS A 40 -3.26 -3.13 -4.88
N ILE A 41 -2.47 -2.24 -5.50
CA ILE A 41 -1.04 -2.11 -5.21
C ILE A 41 -0.80 -1.79 -3.73
N VAL A 42 -1.59 -0.88 -3.16
CA VAL A 42 -1.43 -0.50 -1.74
C VAL A 42 -1.82 -1.65 -0.82
N THR A 43 -2.92 -2.33 -1.10
CA THR A 43 -3.36 -3.52 -0.33
C THR A 43 -2.33 -4.65 -0.40
N ASP A 44 -1.85 -4.99 -1.60
CA ASP A 44 -0.84 -6.03 -1.79
C ASP A 44 0.45 -5.70 -1.01
N ASN A 45 0.90 -4.45 -1.04
CA ASN A 45 2.09 -4.01 -0.30
C ASN A 45 1.89 -4.08 1.21
N ALA A 46 0.72 -3.67 1.72
CA ALA A 46 0.39 -3.75 3.14
C ALA A 46 0.34 -5.22 3.61
N ASN A 47 -0.29 -6.11 2.86
CA ASN A 47 -0.36 -7.54 3.19
C ASN A 47 1.01 -8.22 3.12
N ASN A 48 1.84 -7.89 2.13
CA ASN A 48 3.22 -8.37 2.08
C ASN A 48 4.04 -7.95 3.31
N PHE A 49 3.86 -6.71 3.79
CA PHE A 49 4.48 -6.26 5.02
C PHE A 49 3.96 -7.04 6.23
N ARG A 50 2.63 -7.18 6.40
CA ARG A 50 2.00 -7.93 7.49
C ARG A 50 2.49 -9.38 7.52
N ARG A 51 2.63 -10.02 6.35
CA ARG A 51 3.15 -11.37 6.18
C ARG A 51 4.60 -11.50 6.68
N ASN A 52 5.45 -10.56 6.29
CA ASN A 52 6.84 -10.53 6.73
C ASN A 52 6.95 -10.27 8.24
N LEU A 53 6.11 -9.38 8.76
CA LEU A 53 6.04 -9.09 10.18
C LEU A 53 5.62 -10.33 10.97
N ALA A 54 4.47 -10.93 10.62
CA ALA A 54 3.93 -12.11 11.30
C ALA A 54 4.93 -13.26 11.36
N LYS A 55 5.69 -13.48 10.29
CA LYS A 55 6.77 -14.49 10.26
C LYS A 55 7.98 -14.11 11.10
N ALA A 56 8.38 -12.85 11.11
CA ALA A 56 9.59 -12.40 11.80
C ALA A 56 9.44 -12.36 13.32
N VAL A 57 8.23 -12.08 13.83
CA VAL A 57 7.96 -11.98 15.28
C VAL A 57 6.93 -13.01 15.77
N GLU A 58 6.63 -14.02 14.95
CA GLU A 58 5.73 -15.13 15.29
C GLU A 58 4.34 -14.65 15.76
N ILE A 59 3.63 -13.87 14.95
CA ILE A 59 2.23 -13.48 15.21
C ILE A 59 1.29 -14.47 14.51
N SER A 60 0.48 -15.19 15.28
CA SER A 60 -0.36 -16.28 14.80
C SER A 60 -1.72 -15.85 14.24
N ASN A 61 -2.25 -14.68 14.63
CA ASN A 61 -3.58 -14.18 14.26
C ASN A 61 -3.55 -12.95 13.33
N MET A 62 -2.55 -12.83 12.46
CA MET A 62 -2.43 -11.67 11.56
C MET A 62 -3.41 -11.79 10.39
N HIS A 63 -4.46 -10.97 10.35
CA HIS A 63 -5.46 -11.04 9.27
C HIS A 63 -4.98 -10.39 7.97
N GLU A 64 -5.49 -10.85 6.85
CA GLU A 64 -5.36 -10.18 5.56
C GLU A 64 -6.21 -8.90 5.51
N LEU A 65 -5.66 -7.85 4.91
CA LEU A 65 -6.39 -6.60 4.64
C LEU A 65 -7.08 -6.67 3.29
N GLU A 66 -8.35 -6.30 3.26
CA GLU A 66 -9.13 -5.99 2.06
C GLU A 66 -9.24 -4.46 1.88
N TYR A 67 -9.31 -3.98 0.65
CA TYR A 67 -9.49 -2.55 0.42
C TYR A 67 -10.95 -2.14 0.66
N ASP A 68 -11.19 -1.09 1.46
CA ASP A 68 -12.52 -0.53 1.72
C ASP A 68 -12.60 0.90 1.17
N SER A 69 -13.27 1.08 0.03
CA SER A 69 -13.45 2.39 -0.60
C SER A 69 -14.35 3.34 0.20
N ASP A 70 -15.28 2.82 0.98
CA ASP A 70 -16.23 3.64 1.73
C ASP A 70 -15.53 4.35 2.91
N MET A 71 -14.45 3.75 3.40
CA MET A 71 -13.56 4.31 4.41
C MET A 71 -12.62 5.41 3.90
N GLU A 72 -12.44 5.60 2.58
CA GLU A 72 -11.54 6.63 2.02
C GLU A 72 -11.91 8.04 2.53
N SER A 73 -13.20 8.31 2.68
CA SER A 73 -13.73 9.58 3.19
C SER A 73 -13.22 9.92 4.60
N GLN A 74 -12.94 8.90 5.41
CA GLN A 74 -12.50 9.01 6.81
C GLN A 74 -10.98 9.24 6.93
N VAL A 75 -10.22 8.90 5.88
CA VAL A 75 -8.76 9.10 5.86
C VAL A 75 -8.45 10.60 5.94
N LYS A 76 -7.69 10.99 6.96
CA LYS A 76 -7.18 12.35 7.11
C LYS A 76 -6.07 12.62 6.10
N ASP A 77 -6.17 13.71 5.37
CA ASP A 77 -5.08 14.21 4.53
C ASP A 77 -3.97 14.76 5.43
N PHE A 78 -2.78 14.14 5.37
CA PHE A 78 -1.59 14.61 6.08
C PHE A 78 -0.77 15.61 5.26
N GLY A 79 -1.21 15.94 4.05
CA GLY A 79 -0.50 16.82 3.13
C GLY A 79 0.89 16.28 2.79
N CYS A 80 1.73 17.16 2.27
CA CYS A 80 3.05 16.80 1.77
C CYS A 80 4.11 16.51 2.83
N GLU A 81 3.80 16.75 4.11
CA GLU A 81 4.72 16.54 5.23
C GLU A 81 4.51 15.17 5.93
N GLY A 82 3.46 14.43 5.56
CA GLY A 82 3.13 13.14 6.17
C GLY A 82 4.22 12.06 6.02
N GLY A 83 4.96 12.09 4.91
CA GLY A 83 5.98 11.08 4.59
C GLY A 83 7.13 11.01 5.59
N ASP A 84 7.55 12.13 6.17
CA ASP A 84 8.68 12.16 7.11
C ASP A 84 8.34 11.50 8.46
N LYS A 85 7.07 11.56 8.88
CA LYS A 85 6.60 10.90 10.11
C LYS A 85 6.49 9.39 9.92
N LEU A 86 5.97 8.95 8.77
CA LEU A 86 5.85 7.54 8.44
C LEU A 86 7.22 6.87 8.33
N LYS A 87 8.16 7.53 7.63
CA LYS A 87 9.52 7.02 7.46
C LYS A 87 10.25 6.80 8.78
N LYS A 88 10.16 7.75 9.72
CA LYS A 88 10.80 7.62 11.05
C LYS A 88 10.29 6.40 11.80
N LEU A 89 9.00 6.13 11.66
CA LEU A 89 8.38 4.99 12.32
C LEU A 89 8.77 3.67 11.66
N GLU A 90 8.79 3.61 10.33
CA GLU A 90 9.31 2.45 9.58
C GLU A 90 10.75 2.14 10.00
N GLU A 91 11.62 3.16 10.09
CA GLU A 91 13.01 3.00 10.54
C GLU A 91 13.13 2.49 11.98
N GLU A 92 12.28 2.97 12.90
CA GLU A 92 12.24 2.50 14.30
C GLU A 92 11.80 1.03 14.36
N PHE A 93 10.79 0.68 13.56
CA PHE A 93 10.26 -0.67 13.51
C PHE A 93 11.24 -1.68 12.91
N GLU A 94 11.91 -1.32 11.80
CA GLU A 94 12.97 -2.13 11.23
C GLU A 94 14.09 -2.42 12.24
N ARG A 95 14.39 -1.47 13.14
CA ARG A 95 15.39 -1.68 14.20
C ARG A 95 14.91 -2.69 15.22
N LEU A 96 13.66 -2.58 15.68
CA LEU A 96 13.07 -3.53 16.63
C LEU A 96 13.03 -4.95 16.03
N GLN A 97 12.62 -5.06 14.77
CA GLN A 97 12.62 -6.32 14.03
C GLN A 97 14.03 -6.90 13.89
N LYS A 98 15.03 -6.09 13.47
CA LYS A 98 16.43 -6.53 13.36
C LYS A 98 17.04 -6.92 14.71
N ALA A 99 16.59 -6.30 15.79
CA ALA A 99 17.02 -6.63 17.15
C ALA A 99 16.33 -7.90 17.70
N GLY A 100 15.29 -8.40 17.04
CA GLY A 100 14.45 -9.49 17.54
C GLY A 100 13.67 -9.10 18.80
N ASP A 101 13.42 -7.80 19.00
CA ASP A 101 12.72 -7.27 20.18
C ASP A 101 11.20 -7.39 20.00
N VAL A 102 10.70 -8.62 20.15
CA VAL A 102 9.28 -8.97 20.01
C VAL A 102 8.42 -8.16 20.98
N ASP A 103 8.85 -8.02 22.24
CA ASP A 103 8.13 -7.24 23.25
C ASP A 103 8.07 -5.75 22.89
N GLY A 104 9.16 -5.19 22.35
CA GLY A 104 9.22 -3.82 21.84
C GLY A 104 8.27 -3.59 20.66
N VAL A 105 8.19 -4.56 19.74
CA VAL A 105 7.24 -4.54 18.61
C VAL A 105 5.80 -4.58 19.13
N ILE A 106 5.46 -5.51 20.02
CA ILE A 106 4.11 -5.63 20.58
C ILE A 106 3.70 -4.36 21.31
N LYS A 107 4.57 -3.82 22.16
CA LYS A 107 4.29 -2.56 22.88
C LYS A 107 4.09 -1.38 21.93
N LYS A 108 4.78 -1.37 20.78
CA LYS A 108 4.58 -0.34 19.76
C LYS A 108 3.21 -0.50 19.09
N LEU A 109 2.82 -1.73 18.77
CA LEU A 109 1.49 -2.06 18.23
C LEU A 109 0.38 -1.64 19.21
N GLU A 110 0.51 -1.94 20.49
CA GLU A 110 -0.44 -1.52 21.53
C GLU A 110 -0.57 0.01 21.68
N GLY A 111 0.49 0.76 21.37
CA GLY A 111 0.53 2.22 21.42
C GLY A 111 -0.01 2.92 20.17
N VAL A 112 -0.55 2.18 19.22
CA VAL A 112 -0.99 2.70 17.92
C VAL A 112 -2.27 3.52 18.02
N ILE A 113 -2.34 4.59 17.23
CA ILE A 113 -3.48 5.48 17.10
C ILE A 113 -4.22 5.14 15.79
N ASP A 114 -5.54 4.99 15.85
CA ASP A 114 -6.44 4.55 14.77
C ASP A 114 -6.29 5.34 13.44
N ASP A 115 -5.83 6.60 13.53
CA ASP A 115 -5.77 7.53 12.39
C ASP A 115 -4.43 7.54 11.65
N THR A 116 -3.52 6.62 12.00
CA THR A 116 -2.15 6.57 11.47
C THR A 116 -1.91 5.29 10.68
N PRO A 117 -1.00 5.25 9.69
CA PRO A 117 -0.73 4.03 8.92
C PRO A 117 -0.23 2.85 9.77
N ILE A 118 0.21 3.14 10.99
CA ILE A 118 0.61 2.14 11.98
C ILE A 118 -0.56 1.27 12.42
N SER A 119 -1.79 1.81 12.38
CA SER A 119 -2.99 1.03 12.75
C SER A 119 -3.16 -0.17 11.83
N CYS A 120 -2.66 -0.10 10.61
CA CYS A 120 -2.62 -1.23 9.67
C CYS A 120 -1.67 -2.37 10.05
N TRP A 121 -0.91 -2.25 11.14
CA TRP A 121 -0.06 -3.33 11.64
C TRP A 121 -0.72 -4.15 12.74
N ASP A 122 -1.85 -3.67 13.29
CA ASP A 122 -2.63 -4.40 14.27
C ASP A 122 -3.20 -5.69 13.63
N PRO A 123 -2.90 -6.87 14.19
CA PRO A 123 -3.29 -8.15 13.59
C PRO A 123 -4.79 -8.30 13.41
N GLU A 124 -5.61 -7.63 14.22
CA GLU A 124 -7.08 -7.71 14.17
C GLU A 124 -7.71 -6.82 13.08
N ARG A 125 -6.90 -6.00 12.38
CA ARG A 125 -7.41 -5.21 11.25
C ARG A 125 -7.57 -6.07 10.00
N THR A 126 -8.70 -5.88 9.34
CA THR A 126 -9.12 -6.63 8.15
C THR A 126 -9.41 -5.75 6.95
N THR A 127 -9.48 -4.42 7.12
CA THR A 127 -9.69 -3.48 6.00
C THR A 127 -8.66 -2.37 5.98
N ILE A 128 -8.37 -1.84 4.79
CA ILE A 128 -7.50 -0.68 4.55
C ILE A 128 -8.17 0.31 3.62
N ALA A 129 -8.00 1.60 3.91
CA ALA A 129 -8.38 2.69 3.01
C ALA A 129 -7.33 3.78 3.04
N CYS A 130 -7.04 4.38 1.89
CA CYS A 130 -6.02 5.42 1.80
C CYS A 130 -6.51 6.68 1.08
N LYS A 131 -5.75 7.75 1.23
CA LYS A 131 -5.81 8.93 0.37
C LYS A 131 -4.38 9.24 -0.05
N ARG A 132 -4.18 9.48 -1.34
CA ARG A 132 -2.87 9.80 -1.92
C ARG A 132 -2.91 11.17 -2.58
N LYS A 133 -1.77 11.83 -2.55
CA LYS A 133 -1.57 13.19 -3.03
C LYS A 133 -0.18 13.32 -3.62
N LEU A 134 -0.07 13.98 -4.77
CA LEU A 134 1.23 14.20 -5.39
C LEU A 134 1.85 15.50 -4.86
N CYS A 135 3.02 15.38 -4.25
CA CYS A 135 3.74 16.44 -3.56
C CYS A 135 5.12 16.64 -4.17
N ASP A 136 5.31 17.71 -4.96
CA ASP A 136 6.54 17.95 -5.72
C ASP A 136 6.97 16.75 -6.60
N GLY A 137 6.01 15.90 -6.99
CA GLY A 137 6.25 14.66 -7.76
C GLY A 137 6.62 13.45 -6.92
N LYS A 138 6.46 13.52 -5.60
CA LYS A 138 6.51 12.39 -4.68
C LYS A 138 5.10 12.05 -4.24
N ASP A 139 4.77 10.78 -4.18
CA ASP A 139 3.53 10.35 -3.54
C ASP A 139 3.61 10.62 -2.03
N ALA A 140 2.71 11.45 -1.55
CA ALA A 140 2.35 11.55 -0.14
C ALA A 140 0.98 10.91 0.04
N GLY A 141 0.68 10.43 1.24
CA GLY A 141 -0.61 9.85 1.51
C GLY A 141 -0.72 9.35 2.93
N ASN A 142 -1.95 9.03 3.31
CA ASN A 142 -2.25 8.39 4.57
C ASN A 142 -3.12 7.17 4.31
N CYS A 143 -3.02 6.20 5.19
CA CYS A 143 -3.87 5.02 5.22
C CYS A 143 -4.39 4.84 6.64
N ILE A 144 -5.61 4.36 6.75
CA ILE A 144 -6.20 3.90 8.00
C ILE A 144 -6.68 2.46 7.79
N CYS A 145 -6.69 1.67 8.87
CA CYS A 145 -7.21 0.32 8.83
C CYS A 145 -8.33 0.09 9.83
N GLY A 146 -9.33 -0.69 9.41
CA GLY A 146 -10.51 -1.02 10.20
C GLY A 146 -10.51 -2.48 10.67
N PRO A 147 -11.35 -2.81 11.67
CA PRO A 147 -12.20 -1.88 12.45
C PRO A 147 -11.41 -1.06 13.48
N SER A 148 -11.81 0.20 13.70
CA SER A 148 -11.21 1.11 14.69
C SER A 148 -11.70 0.87 16.12
N GLY A 149 -10.88 1.21 17.12
CA GLY A 149 -11.24 1.10 18.54
C GLY A 149 -11.15 -0.31 19.13
N SER A 150 -10.71 -1.30 18.35
CA SER A 150 -10.37 -2.63 18.84
C SER A 150 -9.13 -2.55 19.74
N LYS A 151 -9.14 -3.28 20.88
CA LYS A 151 -7.91 -3.48 21.63
C LYS A 151 -6.99 -4.34 20.78
N VAL A 152 -5.76 -3.87 20.58
CA VAL A 152 -4.71 -4.64 19.92
C VAL A 152 -4.58 -5.97 20.64
N ASN A 153 -4.74 -7.06 19.90
CA ASN A 153 -4.72 -8.43 20.42
C ASN A 153 -3.68 -9.21 19.63
N VAL A 154 -2.44 -9.19 20.10
CA VAL A 154 -1.37 -9.95 19.47
C VAL A 154 -1.31 -11.34 20.10
N LYS A 155 -1.57 -12.39 19.30
CA LYS A 155 -1.30 -13.77 19.70
C LYS A 155 0.04 -14.20 19.13
N THR A 156 0.91 -14.72 20.00
CA THR A 156 2.21 -15.25 19.59
C THR A 156 2.08 -16.73 19.22
N GLY A 157 2.64 -17.12 18.08
CA GLY A 157 2.64 -18.49 17.59
C GLY A 157 3.10 -18.55 16.14
N LYS A 158 3.03 -19.75 15.55
CA LYS A 158 3.35 -19.89 14.12
C LYS A 158 2.42 -18.99 13.31
N ALA A 159 2.97 -18.21 12.38
CA ALA A 159 2.18 -17.30 11.55
C ALA A 159 1.00 -18.02 10.88
N GLY A 160 -0.21 -17.45 11.02
CA GLY A 160 -1.47 -18.02 10.53
C GLY A 160 -2.00 -19.24 11.29
N SER A 161 -1.45 -19.59 12.47
CA SER A 161 -1.93 -20.76 13.23
C SER A 161 -3.20 -20.52 14.05
N ASP A 162 -3.55 -19.25 14.31
CA ASP A 162 -4.67 -18.86 15.17
C ASP A 162 -5.73 -18.06 14.39
N CYS A 163 -6.03 -18.48 13.16
CA CYS A 163 -7.11 -17.94 12.34
C CYS A 163 -8.48 -18.46 12.80
N ASP A 164 -9.53 -17.71 12.50
CA ASP A 164 -10.90 -18.08 12.88
C ASP A 164 -11.48 -19.20 11.99
N ASP A 165 -12.58 -19.82 12.43
CA ASP A 165 -13.16 -21.01 11.79
C ASP A 165 -13.62 -20.78 10.34
N ASP A 166 -13.92 -19.55 9.95
CA ASP A 166 -14.32 -19.13 8.59
C ASP A 166 -13.15 -18.62 7.74
N GLU A 167 -11.92 -18.74 8.25
CA GLU A 167 -10.70 -18.29 7.61
C GLU A 167 -9.74 -19.45 7.33
N GLU A 168 -8.78 -19.20 6.45
CA GLU A 168 -7.72 -20.12 6.09
C GLU A 168 -6.36 -19.44 6.23
N GLU A 169 -5.36 -20.23 6.58
CA GLU A 169 -3.97 -19.76 6.57
C GLU A 169 -3.54 -19.60 5.11
N ASP A 170 -3.22 -18.37 4.73
CA ASP A 170 -2.58 -18.04 3.46
C ASP A 170 -1.21 -17.44 3.75
N GLU A 171 -0.15 -18.20 3.50
CA GLU A 171 1.26 -17.77 3.61
C GLU A 171 1.60 -17.01 4.91
N GLY A 172 0.98 -17.34 6.04
CA GLY A 172 1.16 -16.70 7.35
C GLY A 172 0.20 -15.55 7.68
N LEU A 173 -0.84 -15.33 6.88
CA LEU A 173 -1.97 -14.47 7.18
C LEU A 173 -3.25 -15.30 7.34
N CYS A 174 -4.22 -14.73 8.04
CA CYS A 174 -5.58 -15.26 8.14
C CYS A 174 -6.46 -14.58 7.09
N SER A 175 -6.84 -15.34 6.08
CA SER A 175 -7.61 -14.88 4.94
C SER A 175 -8.99 -15.51 4.97
N LYS A 176 -10.02 -14.76 4.58
CA LYS A 176 -11.37 -15.35 4.44
C LYS A 176 -11.31 -16.53 3.48
N LYS A 177 -11.95 -17.64 3.84
CA LYS A 177 -12.04 -18.79 2.94
C LYS A 177 -12.58 -18.33 1.60
N GLY A 178 -11.77 -18.50 0.56
CA GLY A 178 -12.25 -18.27 -0.79
C GLY A 178 -13.51 -19.10 -1.00
N ALA A 179 -14.56 -18.51 -1.57
CA ALA A 179 -15.68 -19.29 -2.10
C ALA A 179 -15.11 -20.18 -3.21
N SER A 180 -14.60 -21.35 -2.82
CA SER A 180 -13.69 -22.15 -3.64
C SER A 180 -14.29 -22.36 -5.02
N SER A 181 -13.45 -22.12 -6.01
CA SER A 181 -13.62 -22.06 -7.46
C SER A 181 -14.27 -23.29 -8.12
N ASN A 182 -15.44 -23.73 -7.65
CA ASN A 182 -16.21 -24.80 -8.27
C ASN A 182 -16.57 -24.43 -9.73
N LEU A 183 -16.75 -23.14 -10.03
CA LEU A 183 -17.11 -22.65 -11.37
C LEU A 183 -16.04 -22.92 -12.44
N PHE A 184 -14.73 -22.85 -12.12
CA PHE A 184 -13.66 -23.13 -13.08
C PHE A 184 -13.47 -24.65 -13.32
N PHE A 185 -13.67 -25.48 -12.30
CA PHE A 185 -13.68 -26.94 -12.45
C PHE A 185 -14.89 -27.41 -13.26
N PHE A 186 -16.09 -26.86 -13.04
CA PHE A 186 -17.26 -27.21 -13.84
C PHE A 186 -17.08 -26.81 -15.31
N GLY A 187 -16.55 -25.62 -15.59
CA GLY A 187 -16.32 -25.16 -16.96
C GLY A 187 -15.34 -26.04 -17.73
N THR A 188 -14.24 -26.46 -17.09
CA THR A 188 -13.24 -27.34 -17.73
C THR A 188 -13.75 -28.77 -17.92
N ILE A 189 -14.47 -29.33 -16.93
CA ILE A 189 -15.07 -30.67 -17.02
C ILE A 189 -16.15 -30.71 -18.12
N VAL A 190 -17.05 -29.72 -18.17
CA VAL A 190 -18.09 -29.65 -19.22
C VAL A 190 -17.46 -29.56 -20.60
N ASN A 191 -16.41 -28.76 -20.76
CA ASN A 191 -15.74 -28.60 -22.04
C ASN A 191 -15.03 -29.90 -22.48
N MET A 192 -14.32 -30.57 -21.57
CA MET A 192 -13.70 -31.88 -21.83
C MET A 192 -14.73 -32.97 -22.19
N VAL A 193 -15.87 -33.01 -21.50
CA VAL A 193 -16.96 -33.95 -21.82
C VAL A 193 -17.56 -33.64 -23.20
N LEU A 194 -17.74 -32.36 -23.54
CA LEU A 194 -18.25 -31.96 -24.85
C LEU A 194 -17.30 -32.40 -25.98
N PHE A 195 -15.99 -32.15 -25.83
CA PHE A 195 -14.97 -32.60 -26.78
C PHE A 195 -14.95 -34.13 -26.92
N TYR A 196 -15.01 -34.87 -25.82
CA TYR A 196 -15.03 -36.32 -25.83
C TYR A 196 -16.26 -36.88 -26.56
N LEU A 197 -17.44 -36.30 -26.33
CA LEU A 197 -18.66 -36.69 -27.02
C LEU A 197 -18.56 -36.41 -28.53
N ILE A 198 -18.11 -35.23 -28.93
CA ILE A 198 -17.94 -34.88 -30.36
C ILE A 198 -16.96 -35.86 -31.05
N ALA A 199 -15.83 -36.16 -30.41
CA ALA A 199 -14.83 -37.08 -30.94
C ALA A 199 -15.33 -38.54 -31.02
N SER A 200 -16.33 -38.92 -30.23
CA SER A 200 -16.90 -40.27 -30.23
C SER A 200 -17.95 -40.50 -31.34
N PHE A 201 -18.43 -39.43 -31.98
CA PHE A 201 -19.39 -39.50 -33.10
C PHE A 201 -18.74 -39.36 -34.49
N PHE A 202 -17.43 -39.15 -34.55
CA PHE A 202 -16.63 -39.07 -35.79
C PHE A 202 -15.66 -40.25 -35.91
#